data_AF-B6DQ62-F1
#
_entry.id   AF-B6DQ62-F1
#
_cell.length_a   1.000
_cell.length_b   1.000
_cell.length_c   1.000
_cell.angle_alpha   90.00
_cell.angle_beta   90.00
_cell.angle_gamma   90.00
#
_symmetry.space_group_name_H-M   'P 1'
#
loop_
_entity.id
_entity.type
_entity.pdbx_description
1 polymer ?
#
loop_
_entity_poly.entity_id
_entity_poly.type
_entity_poly.pdbx_seq_one_letter_code
_entity_poly.pdbx_strand_id
1 'polypeptide(L)'
;VLFIIHGYYLYLSKKWYKKTTWMYLAVPVLLYACERLIRAFRSGYKTVRISKVAVYPGNVLALQMSKPHGFKYTSGQYIFVNCSAISPFQWHPFSITSAPGDDYLSIHIRTVGDWTSQLKTIFSKVCQPPSVNQSGLLRADIGQSSNKIRLPRLLIDGPYGAPAQDYKQYDVLLLVRAWGSAPP
;
A
#
# COMPACT_ATOMS: atom_id res chain seq x y z
N VAL A 1 6.55 -10.19 35.09
CA VAL A 1 7.43 -10.62 36.21
C VAL A 1 8.77 -9.86 36.22
N LEU A 2 9.58 -9.89 35.15
CA LEU A 2 10.84 -9.12 35.08
C LEU A 2 10.67 -7.61 35.34
N PHE A 3 9.64 -6.98 34.76
CA PHE A 3 9.35 -5.55 34.94
C PHE A 3 9.04 -5.15 36.39
N ILE A 4 8.41 -6.04 37.17
CA ILE A 4 8.02 -5.77 38.57
C ILE A 4 9.24 -5.88 39.49
N ILE A 5 10.07 -6.90 39.29
CA ILE A 5 11.32 -7.10 40.05
C ILE A 5 12.31 -5.96 39.77
N HIS A 6 12.40 -5.49 38.52
CA HIS A 6 13.26 -4.36 38.16
C HIS A 6 12.73 -3.01 38.67
N GLY A 7 11.40 -2.84 38.71
CA GLY A 7 10.75 -1.67 39.31
C GLY A 7 11.08 -1.50 40.79
N TYR A 8 11.13 -2.61 41.55
CA TYR A 8 11.53 -2.62 42.96
C TYR A 8 13.01 -2.21 43.15
N TYR A 9 13.90 -2.70 42.28
CA TYR A 9 15.33 -2.34 42.28
C TYR A 9 15.57 -0.86 41.93
N LEU A 10 14.68 -0.27 41.11
CA LEU A 10 14.74 1.15 40.70
C LEU A 10 14.35 2.13 41.82
N TYR A 11 13.48 1.69 42.74
CA TYR A 11 13.05 2.49 43.89
C TYR A 11 14.18 2.69 44.91
N LEU A 12 15.03 1.67 45.09
CA LEU A 12 16.16 1.70 46.03
C LEU A 12 17.42 2.38 45.49
N SER A 13 17.53 2.56 44.17
CA SER A 13 18.71 3.20 43.54
C SER A 13 18.53 4.71 43.39
N LYS A 14 19.14 5.49 44.30
CA LYS A 14 19.20 6.97 44.23
C LYS A 14 20.12 7.52 43.13
N LYS A 15 21.00 6.71 42.53
CA LYS A 15 21.93 7.18 41.50
C LYS A 15 21.33 6.98 40.10
N TRP A 16 21.11 8.07 39.38
CA TRP A 16 20.39 8.11 38.11
C TRP A 16 20.99 7.21 37.02
N TYR A 17 22.32 7.09 36.95
CA TYR A 17 23.03 6.26 35.97
C TYR A 17 22.89 4.73 36.21
N LYS A 18 22.41 4.29 37.37
CA LYS A 18 22.12 2.86 37.65
C LYS A 18 20.68 2.46 37.28
N LYS A 19 19.87 3.38 36.75
CA LYS A 19 18.48 3.10 36.36
C LYS A 19 18.43 2.53 34.94
N THR A 20 18.54 1.22 34.82
CA THR A 20 18.53 0.49 33.54
C THR A 20 17.17 0.50 32.83
N THR A 21 16.09 0.95 33.47
CA THR A 21 14.73 0.98 32.89
C THR A 21 14.64 1.80 31.61
N TRP A 22 15.39 2.90 31.49
CA TRP A 22 15.36 3.71 30.27
C TRP A 22 15.90 2.93 29.07
N MET A 23 16.82 1.99 29.29
CA MET A 23 17.41 1.16 28.24
C MET A 23 16.39 0.20 27.61
N TYR A 24 15.49 -0.37 28.42
CA TYR A 24 14.43 -1.26 27.92
C TYR A 24 13.36 -0.54 27.09
N LEU A 25 13.23 0.78 27.22
CA LEU A 25 12.37 1.59 26.35
C LEU A 25 13.15 2.15 25.16
N ALA A 26 14.35 2.68 25.41
CA ALA A 26 15.18 3.33 24.41
C ALA A 26 15.69 2.34 23.35
N VAL A 27 16.06 1.11 23.72
CA VAL A 27 16.57 0.12 22.76
C VAL A 27 15.49 -0.31 21.75
N PRO A 28 14.27 -0.72 22.13
CA PRO A 28 13.20 -1.00 21.17
C PRO A 28 12.81 0.22 20.33
N VAL A 29 12.76 1.41 20.93
CA VAL A 29 12.44 2.66 20.20
C VAL A 29 13.52 2.98 19.18
N LEU A 30 14.80 2.84 19.54
CA LEU A 30 15.91 3.05 18.62
C LEU A 30 15.90 2.02 17.49
N LEU A 31 15.69 0.73 17.80
CA LEU A 31 15.58 -0.33 16.79
C LEU A 31 14.42 -0.07 15.81
N TYR A 32 13.25 0.32 16.33
CA TYR A 32 12.10 0.69 15.50
C TYR A 32 12.38 1.93 14.65
N ALA A 33 13.00 2.97 15.24
CA ALA A 33 13.39 4.17 14.52
C ALA A 33 14.40 3.84 13.41
N CYS A 34 15.39 2.98 13.67
CA CYS A 34 16.34 2.51 12.67
C CYS A 34 15.65 1.74 11.55
N GLU A 35 14.75 0.79 11.83
CA GLU A 35 13.98 0.10 10.77
C GLU A 35 13.17 1.09 9.93
N ARG A 36 12.49 2.03 10.59
CA ARG A 36 11.66 3.02 9.93
C ARG A 36 12.48 3.97 9.06
N LEU A 37 13.67 4.32 9.52
CA LEU A 37 14.63 5.18 8.85
C LEU A 37 15.26 4.44 7.67
N ILE A 38 15.67 3.19 7.83
CA ILE A 38 16.13 2.32 6.72
C ILE A 38 15.04 2.23 5.64
N ARG A 39 13.77 2.02 6.03
CA ARG A 39 12.65 1.99 5.09
C ARG A 39 12.45 3.33 4.37
N ALA A 40 12.63 4.46 5.07
CA ALA A 40 12.57 5.80 4.49
C ALA A 40 13.73 6.13 3.55
N PHE A 41 14.95 5.72 3.90
CA PHE A 41 16.17 5.95 3.12
C PHE A 41 16.33 4.97 1.95
N ARG A 42 15.71 3.79 2.01
CA ARG A 42 15.58 2.90 0.87
C ARG A 42 14.67 3.58 -0.15
N SER A 43 15.32 4.36 -1.02
CA SER A 43 14.87 5.28 -2.08
C SER A 43 13.93 4.66 -3.15
N GLY A 44 13.02 3.78 -2.74
CA GLY A 44 12.12 3.03 -3.59
C GLY A 44 10.81 3.74 -3.89
N TYR A 45 10.50 4.87 -3.22
CA TYR A 45 9.23 5.57 -3.41
C TYR A 45 9.15 6.17 -4.81
N LYS A 46 8.41 5.52 -5.70
CA LYS A 46 8.11 6.03 -7.02
C LYS A 46 6.77 6.75 -6.97
N THR A 47 6.77 8.02 -7.35
CA THR A 47 5.53 8.76 -7.58
C THR A 47 4.90 8.28 -8.88
N VAL A 48 3.60 7.98 -8.85
CA VAL A 48 2.89 7.41 -9.98
C VAL A 48 1.68 8.25 -10.33
N ARG A 49 1.46 8.44 -11.63
CA ARG A 49 0.25 9.11 -12.13
C ARG A 49 -0.85 8.09 -12.32
N ILE A 50 -2.03 8.44 -11.82
CA ILE A 50 -3.25 7.65 -12.00
C ILE A 50 -3.77 7.91 -13.39
N SER A 51 -3.96 6.85 -14.17
CA SER A 51 -4.47 6.92 -15.55
C SER A 51 -5.96 6.63 -15.60
N LYS A 52 -6.42 5.56 -14.94
CA LYS A 52 -7.83 5.19 -14.90
C LYS A 52 -8.24 4.76 -13.50
N VAL A 53 -9.47 5.07 -13.14
CA VAL A 53 -10.08 4.66 -11.88
C VAL A 53 -11.46 4.10 -12.18
N ALA A 54 -11.76 2.93 -11.64
CA ALA A 54 -13.06 2.30 -11.76
C ALA A 54 -13.56 1.87 -10.38
N VAL A 55 -14.78 2.28 -10.04
CA VAL A 55 -15.46 1.88 -8.80
C VAL A 55 -16.51 0.83 -9.15
N TYR A 56 -16.37 -0.38 -8.62
CA TYR A 56 -17.30 -1.49 -8.86
C TYR A 56 -18.39 -1.57 -7.77
N PRO A 57 -19.60 -2.02 -8.11
CA PRO A 57 -20.76 -2.14 -7.19
C PRO A 57 -20.63 -3.25 -6.13
N GLY A 58 -19.42 -3.67 -5.77
CA GLY A 58 -19.12 -4.70 -4.77
C GLY A 58 -18.05 -4.29 -3.76
N ASN A 59 -17.94 -2.98 -3.46
CA ASN A 59 -16.92 -2.45 -2.55
C ASN A 59 -15.49 -2.76 -3.02
N VAL A 60 -15.26 -2.69 -4.33
CA VAL A 60 -13.95 -2.85 -4.96
C VAL A 60 -13.62 -1.63 -5.79
N LEU A 61 -12.41 -1.12 -5.62
CA LEU A 61 -11.81 -0.03 -6.37
C LEU A 61 -10.70 -0.61 -7.24
N ALA A 62 -10.78 -0.43 -8.55
CA ALA A 62 -9.68 -0.72 -9.46
C ALA A 62 -8.95 0.58 -9.80
N LEU A 63 -7.64 0.56 -9.58
CA LEU A 63 -6.75 1.68 -9.91
C LEU A 63 -5.78 1.24 -10.98
N GLN A 64 -5.72 2.01 -12.06
CA GLN A 64 -4.73 1.87 -13.11
C GLN A 64 -3.82 3.10 -13.10
N MET A 65 -2.52 2.85 -13.02
CA MET A 65 -1.49 3.85 -12.85
C MET A 65 -0.36 3.64 -13.86
N SER A 66 0.38 4.69 -14.19
CA SER A 66 1.50 4.63 -15.13
C SER A 66 2.64 3.77 -14.59
N LYS A 67 3.28 2.92 -15.40
CA LYS A 67 4.46 2.18 -14.94
C LYS A 67 5.65 3.13 -14.75
N PRO A 68 6.33 3.16 -13.57
CA PRO A 68 7.53 3.98 -13.40
C PRO A 68 8.67 3.47 -14.29
N HIS A 69 9.53 4.38 -14.75
CA HIS A 69 10.68 4.01 -15.57
C HIS A 69 11.61 3.04 -14.83
N GLY A 70 11.95 1.92 -15.47
CA GLY A 70 12.78 0.87 -14.88
C GLY A 70 12.06 -0.05 -13.88
N PHE A 71 10.74 0.09 -13.68
CA PHE A 71 9.97 -0.77 -12.80
C PHE A 71 9.69 -2.12 -13.47
N LYS A 72 10.50 -3.14 -13.13
CA LYS A 72 10.32 -4.52 -13.59
C LYS A 72 9.72 -5.35 -12.47
N TYR A 73 8.63 -6.03 -12.74
CA TYR A 73 7.97 -6.94 -11.80
C TYR A 73 7.63 -8.26 -12.49
N THR A 74 7.29 -9.28 -11.70
CA THR A 74 6.80 -10.59 -12.16
C THR A 74 5.37 -10.78 -11.65
N SER A 75 4.56 -11.54 -12.38
CA SER A 75 3.19 -11.88 -11.95
C SER A 75 3.15 -12.47 -10.54
N GLY A 76 2.11 -12.16 -9.77
CA GLY A 76 1.97 -12.56 -8.37
C GLY A 76 2.70 -11.67 -7.36
N GLN A 77 3.55 -10.73 -7.79
CA GLN A 77 4.18 -9.77 -6.89
C GLN A 77 3.18 -8.74 -6.37
N TYR A 78 3.49 -8.18 -5.20
CA TYR A 78 2.70 -7.11 -4.60
C TYR A 78 3.53 -5.84 -4.43
N ILE A 79 2.84 -4.72 -4.29
CA ILE A 79 3.42 -3.40 -4.05
C ILE A 79 2.79 -2.79 -2.82
N PHE A 80 3.53 -1.92 -2.13
CA PHE A 80 2.93 -1.06 -1.13
C PHE A 80 2.51 0.26 -1.77
N VAL A 81 1.29 0.68 -1.47
CA VAL A 81 0.72 1.93 -1.95
C VAL A 81 0.53 2.88 -0.78
N ASN A 82 0.92 4.13 -0.99
CA ASN A 82 0.66 5.23 -0.10
C ASN A 82 -0.10 6.33 -0.86
N CYS A 83 -1.11 6.88 -0.19
CA CYS A 83 -1.90 8.01 -0.69
C CYS A 83 -1.71 9.19 0.27
N SER A 84 -0.94 10.18 -0.18
CA SER A 84 -0.61 11.35 0.64
C SER A 84 -1.84 12.17 1.05
N ALA A 85 -2.95 12.05 0.31
CA ALA A 85 -4.22 12.71 0.62
C ALA A 85 -4.97 12.09 1.80
N ILE A 86 -4.66 10.85 2.20
CA ILE A 86 -5.27 10.16 3.35
C ILE A 86 -4.30 10.17 4.52
N SER A 87 -3.11 9.61 4.30
CA SER A 87 -2.08 9.55 5.34
C SER A 87 -0.69 9.46 4.70
N PRO A 88 0.23 10.39 5.02
CA PRO A 88 1.57 10.39 4.45
C PRO A 88 2.46 9.25 4.98
N PHE A 89 2.08 8.61 6.09
CA PHE A 89 2.92 7.60 6.75
C PHE A 89 2.39 6.15 6.61
N GLN A 90 1.16 5.96 6.16
CA GLN A 90 0.54 4.63 6.04
C GLN A 90 0.82 4.02 4.67
N TRP A 91 1.30 2.79 4.67
CA TRP A 91 1.61 2.01 3.47
C TRP A 91 0.81 0.72 3.51
N HIS A 92 0.05 0.45 2.46
CA HIS A 92 -0.81 -0.73 2.38
C HIS A 92 -0.37 -1.65 1.24
N PRO A 93 -0.19 -2.95 1.49
CA PRO A 93 0.20 -3.91 0.46
C PRO A 93 -0.99 -4.27 -0.43
N PHE A 94 -0.78 -4.28 -1.75
CA PHE A 94 -1.74 -4.74 -2.75
C PHE A 94 -1.04 -5.54 -3.84
N SER A 95 -1.66 -6.64 -4.25
CA SER A 95 -1.19 -7.46 -5.35
C SER A 95 -1.34 -6.74 -6.68
N ILE A 96 -0.33 -6.85 -7.54
CA ILE A 96 -0.37 -6.31 -8.90
C ILE A 96 -1.25 -7.22 -9.74
N THR A 97 -2.28 -6.67 -10.39
CA THR A 97 -3.20 -7.44 -11.26
C THR A 97 -2.92 -7.28 -12.74
N SER A 98 -1.99 -6.40 -13.12
CA SER A 98 -1.55 -6.20 -14.50
C SER A 98 -0.47 -7.22 -14.89
N ALA A 99 -0.33 -7.49 -16.19
CA ALA A 99 0.72 -8.36 -16.68
C ALA A 99 2.07 -7.63 -16.69
N PRO A 100 3.21 -8.31 -16.43
CA PRO A 100 4.53 -7.68 -16.39
C PRO A 100 4.92 -7.01 -17.72
N GLY A 101 4.34 -7.45 -18.84
CA GLY A 101 4.50 -6.86 -20.17
C GLY A 101 3.67 -5.60 -20.43
N ASP A 102 2.69 -5.28 -19.58
CA ASP A 102 1.85 -4.09 -19.76
C ASP A 102 2.65 -2.81 -19.44
N ASP A 103 2.32 -1.73 -20.16
CA ASP A 103 2.86 -0.37 -19.94
C ASP A 103 2.23 0.37 -18.76
N TYR A 104 1.23 -0.26 -18.13
CA TYR A 104 0.54 0.26 -16.97
C TYR A 104 0.63 -0.73 -15.80
N LEU A 105 0.39 -0.22 -14.60
CA LEU A 105 0.23 -1.00 -13.38
C LEU A 105 -1.24 -0.93 -12.97
N SER A 106 -1.86 -2.08 -12.71
CA SER A 106 -3.22 -2.14 -12.18
C SER A 106 -3.26 -2.85 -10.84
N ILE A 107 -4.10 -2.36 -9.93
CA ILE A 107 -4.37 -3.00 -8.64
C ILE A 107 -5.87 -2.99 -8.35
N HIS A 108 -6.31 -4.02 -7.63
CA HIS A 108 -7.70 -4.15 -7.18
C HIS A 108 -7.74 -4.09 -5.64
N ILE A 109 -8.43 -3.09 -5.12
CA ILE A 109 -8.52 -2.80 -3.69
C ILE A 109 -9.94 -3.08 -3.23
N ARG A 110 -10.13 -4.04 -2.33
CA ARG A 110 -11.40 -4.22 -1.62
C ARG A 110 -11.47 -3.22 -0.46
N THR A 111 -12.60 -2.53 -0.31
CA THR A 111 -12.82 -1.62 0.83
C THR A 111 -13.28 -2.40 2.05
N VAL A 112 -12.35 -2.68 2.95
CA VAL A 112 -12.60 -3.44 4.19
C VAL A 112 -12.27 -2.62 5.44
N GLY A 113 -11.30 -1.70 5.37
CA GLY A 113 -10.88 -0.87 6.50
C GLY A 113 -10.96 0.62 6.24
N ASP A 114 -10.69 1.42 7.27
CA ASP A 114 -10.85 2.87 7.27
C ASP A 114 -10.08 3.56 6.14
N TRP A 115 -8.81 3.17 5.96
CA TRP A 115 -7.97 3.73 4.90
C TRP A 115 -8.53 3.44 3.51
N THR A 116 -8.96 2.20 3.25
CA THR A 116 -9.51 1.81 1.94
C THR A 116 -10.87 2.47 1.67
N SER A 117 -11.69 2.68 2.70
CA SER A 117 -12.97 3.39 2.60
C SER A 117 -12.78 4.88 2.30
N GLN A 118 -11.78 5.51 2.92
CA GLN A 118 -11.39 6.89 2.61
C GLN A 118 -10.85 7.00 1.17
N LEU A 119 -10.03 6.04 0.73
CA LEU A 119 -9.50 5.98 -0.63
C LEU A 119 -10.64 5.94 -1.65
N LYS A 120 -11.60 5.03 -1.48
CA LYS A 120 -12.80 4.96 -2.32
C LYS A 120 -13.58 6.27 -2.29
N THR A 121 -13.78 6.88 -1.12
CA THR A 121 -14.51 8.15 -1.00
C THR A 121 -13.84 9.28 -1.79
N ILE A 122 -12.50 9.41 -1.73
CA ILE A 122 -11.75 10.40 -2.49
C ILE A 122 -11.93 10.18 -3.99
N PHE A 123 -11.76 8.94 -4.46
CA PHE A 123 -11.90 8.64 -5.88
C PHE A 123 -13.34 8.74 -6.39
N SER A 124 -14.34 8.37 -5.59
CA SER A 124 -15.74 8.57 -5.94
C SER A 124 -16.11 10.04 -6.10
N LYS A 125 -15.52 10.95 -5.29
CA LYS A 125 -15.71 12.41 -5.44
C LYS A 125 -15.07 12.95 -6.71
N VAL A 126 -13.88 12.46 -7.05
CA VAL A 126 -13.14 12.84 -8.26
C VAL A 126 -13.82 12.31 -9.52
N CYS A 127 -14.43 11.13 -9.46
CA CYS A 127 -15.11 10.47 -10.59
C CYS A 127 -16.60 10.83 -10.71
N GLN A 128 -17.11 11.88 -10.07
CA GLN A 128 -18.51 12.30 -10.26
C GLN A 128 -18.76 12.72 -11.70
N PRO A 129 -19.88 12.28 -12.32
CA PRO A 129 -20.15 12.54 -13.73
C PRO A 129 -20.49 14.02 -13.98
N PRO A 130 -20.16 14.58 -15.16
CA PRO A 130 -20.96 15.65 -15.72
C PRO A 130 -22.39 15.13 -15.95
N SER A 131 -23.37 15.97 -15.65
CA SER A 131 -24.83 15.79 -15.77
C SER A 131 -25.38 14.68 -16.69
N VAL A 132 -26.28 13.87 -16.10
CA VAL A 132 -27.54 13.33 -16.66
C VAL A 132 -27.46 12.75 -18.09
N ASN A 133 -27.18 11.44 -18.20
CA ASN A 133 -27.75 10.48 -19.20
C ASN A 133 -26.83 9.30 -19.60
N GLN A 134 -25.94 8.79 -18.75
CA GLN A 134 -25.30 7.50 -19.03
C GLN A 134 -25.30 6.57 -17.80
N SER A 135 -26.20 5.59 -17.86
CA SER A 135 -26.23 4.41 -17.02
C SER A 135 -25.01 3.54 -17.35
N GLY A 136 -24.12 3.32 -16.39
CA GLY A 136 -23.07 2.30 -16.48
C GLY A 136 -21.70 2.76 -16.00
N LEU A 137 -21.09 1.96 -15.12
CA LEU A 137 -19.69 1.96 -14.66
C LEU A 137 -18.93 3.29 -14.83
N LEU A 138 -18.63 3.96 -13.70
CA LEU A 138 -17.75 5.14 -13.63
C LEU A 138 -16.34 4.78 -14.11
N ARG A 139 -16.12 4.80 -15.43
CA ARG A 139 -14.81 4.76 -16.08
C ARG A 139 -14.45 6.19 -16.43
N ALA A 140 -13.69 6.85 -15.55
CA ALA A 140 -13.03 8.07 -15.95
C ALA A 140 -11.80 7.68 -16.78
N ASP A 141 -11.93 7.65 -18.11
CA ASP A 141 -10.78 7.66 -19.01
C ASP A 141 -10.26 9.10 -19.02
N ILE A 142 -9.20 9.35 -18.24
CA ILE A 142 -8.64 10.68 -17.93
C ILE A 142 -7.77 11.19 -19.10
N GLY A 143 -8.26 11.01 -20.34
CA GLY A 143 -7.56 11.34 -21.58
C GLY A 143 -8.05 12.61 -22.28
N GLN A 144 -9.32 13.00 -22.14
CA GLN A 144 -9.90 14.14 -22.87
C GLN A 144 -11.07 14.76 -22.09
N SER A 145 -10.80 15.66 -21.15
CA SER A 145 -11.83 16.55 -20.59
C SER A 145 -11.17 17.78 -19.99
N SER A 146 -11.59 18.95 -20.47
CA SER A 146 -11.05 20.30 -20.29
C SER A 146 -11.25 20.91 -18.90
N ASN A 147 -11.35 20.09 -17.85
CA ASN A 147 -11.26 20.51 -16.46
C ASN A 147 -10.29 19.58 -15.73
N LYS A 148 -9.14 20.11 -15.34
CA LYS A 148 -8.00 19.36 -14.78
C LYS A 148 -8.33 18.89 -13.36
N ILE A 149 -9.11 17.82 -13.23
CA ILE A 149 -9.41 17.20 -11.94
C ILE A 149 -8.07 16.75 -11.33
N ARG A 150 -7.66 17.40 -10.23
CA ARG A 150 -6.41 17.11 -9.55
C ARG A 150 -6.55 15.80 -8.77
N LEU A 151 -6.15 14.71 -9.39
CA LEU A 151 -6.06 13.41 -8.73
C LEU A 151 -5.02 13.47 -7.58
N PRO A 152 -5.27 12.76 -6.47
CA PRO A 152 -4.27 12.63 -5.42
C PRO A 152 -3.03 11.92 -5.96
N ARG A 153 -1.86 12.34 -5.48
CA ARG A 153 -0.60 11.67 -5.82
C ARG A 153 -0.53 10.34 -5.07
N LEU A 154 -0.23 9.27 -5.79
CA LEU A 154 0.07 7.96 -5.20
C LEU A 154 1.57 7.71 -5.27
N LEU A 155 2.08 7.19 -4.16
CA LEU A 155 3.44 6.70 -4.04
C LEU A 155 3.38 5.18 -3.99
N ILE A 156 4.26 4.52 -4.74
CA ILE A 156 4.41 3.07 -4.68
C ILE A 156 5.81 2.70 -4.20
N ASP A 157 5.89 1.57 -3.51
CA ASP A 157 7.12 0.92 -3.09
C ASP A 157 7.07 -0.57 -3.47
N GLY A 158 8.17 -1.09 -4.01
CA GLY A 158 8.27 -2.47 -4.52
C GLY A 158 9.05 -2.57 -5.83
N PRO A 159 8.92 -3.69 -6.54
CA PRO A 159 8.03 -4.82 -6.28
C PRO A 159 8.54 -5.75 -5.16
N TYR A 160 7.62 -6.41 -4.47
CA TYR A 160 7.92 -7.41 -3.44
C TYR A 160 7.61 -8.81 -3.95
N GLY A 161 8.54 -9.74 -3.69
CA GLY A 161 8.41 -11.13 -4.08
C GLY A 161 7.26 -11.85 -3.38
N ALA A 162 6.68 -12.81 -4.08
CA ALA A 162 5.63 -13.69 -3.56
C ALA A 162 6.05 -15.14 -3.75
N PRO A 163 5.66 -16.06 -2.85
CA PRO A 163 6.06 -17.47 -2.96
C PRO A 163 5.55 -18.15 -4.24
N ALA A 164 4.51 -17.61 -4.89
CA ALA A 164 3.96 -18.13 -6.13
C ALA A 164 4.82 -17.84 -7.38
N GLN A 165 5.98 -17.20 -7.26
CA GLN A 165 6.82 -16.81 -8.40
C GLN A 165 7.53 -17.98 -9.09
N ASP A 166 7.70 -19.11 -8.40
CA ASP A 166 8.41 -20.29 -8.92
C ASP A 166 7.56 -21.18 -9.82
N TYR A 167 6.41 -20.69 -10.30
CA TYR A 167 5.49 -21.46 -11.16
C TYR A 167 6.15 -21.99 -12.44
N LYS A 168 7.22 -21.35 -12.93
CA LYS A 168 7.96 -21.76 -14.12
C LYS A 168 8.85 -22.99 -13.90
N GLN A 169 9.06 -23.40 -12.65
CA GLN A 169 9.90 -24.55 -12.31
C GLN A 169 9.14 -25.88 -12.39
N TYR A 170 7.82 -25.84 -12.65
CA TYR A 170 6.95 -27.00 -12.65
C TYR A 170 6.21 -27.11 -13.99
N ASP A 171 6.14 -28.32 -14.55
CA ASP A 171 5.42 -28.59 -15.81
C ASP A 171 3.89 -28.57 -15.62
N VAL A 172 3.41 -28.93 -14.43
CA VAL A 172 1.99 -28.95 -14.07
C VAL A 172 1.78 -28.07 -12.84
N LEU A 173 0.86 -27.10 -12.96
CA LEU A 173 0.54 -26.14 -11.91
C LEU A 173 -0.93 -26.24 -11.50
N LEU A 174 -1.20 -26.47 -10.22
CA LEU A 174 -2.55 -26.39 -9.65
C LEU A 174 -2.70 -25.07 -8.89
N LEU A 175 -3.53 -24.17 -9.41
CA LEU A 175 -3.82 -22.88 -8.78
C LEU A 175 -5.13 -22.96 -7.99
N VAL A 176 -5.03 -22.96 -6.66
CA VAL A 176 -6.21 -22.93 -5.77
C VAL A 176 -6.40 -21.53 -5.21
N ARG A 177 -7.58 -20.95 -5.42
CA ARG A 177 -7.93 -19.63 -4.89
C ARG A 177 -9.14 -19.72 -3.96
N ALA A 178 -8.96 -19.31 -2.71
CA ALA A 178 -10.04 -19.16 -1.74
C ALA A 178 -10.77 -17.83 -1.92
N TRP A 179 -12.08 -17.81 -1.65
CA TRP A 179 -12.89 -16.60 -1.66
C TRP A 179 -12.39 -15.61 -0.61
N GLY A 180 -11.82 -14.48 -1.06
CA GLY A 180 -11.31 -13.42 -0.19
C GLY A 180 -9.82 -13.10 -0.34
N SER A 181 -9.05 -13.95 -1.03
CA SER A 181 -7.66 -13.64 -1.35
C SER A 181 -7.57 -12.58 -2.46
N ALA A 182 -6.59 -11.68 -2.33
CA ALA A 182 -6.29 -10.69 -3.35
C ALA A 182 -5.91 -11.39 -4.67
N PRO A 183 -6.33 -10.87 -5.83
CA PRO A 183 -5.93 -11.41 -7.13
C PRO A 183 -4.40 -11.32 -7.29
N PRO A 184 -3.71 -12.43 -7.59
CA PRO A 184 -2.29 -12.42 -7.96
C PRO A 184 -2.05 -11.87 -9.37
#